data_AF-A0A179H578-F1
#
_entry.id   AF-A0A179H578-F1
#
_cell.length_a   1.000
_cell.length_b   1.000
_cell.length_c   1.000
_cell.angle_alpha   90.00
_cell.angle_beta   90.00
_cell.angle_gamma   90.00
#
_symmetry.space_group_name_H-M   'P 1'
#
loop_
_entity.id
_entity.type
_entity.pdbx_description
1 polymer ?
#
loop_
_entity_poly.entity_id
_entity_poly.type
_entity_poly.pdbx_seq_one_letter_code
_entity_poly.pdbx_strand_id
1 'polypeptide(L)'
;MADPFAVRMHFSSQLQHLNASVNSAQKAAQYALKYKDMDEDLHSCILEQLEKNNMNTRANIMYFIEHFLDLAKEGHADYIRMMQRDIIRVVDAVAPDDGSGAANVKVVRKVLQGLLGKGHLESQTVTQIEDVLKERETNDDDLGLTSSPVDVEMVDRPQAQPTPKNSRRPAPHRLDKRQIEQRIEEDRERHKRERESIWAVPKGDDAELNKLWEETSDFGEDDDRLVTEEEEDFIKEMELQQCPHKQSSANGQLH
;
A
#
# COMPACT_ATOMS: atom_id res chain seq x y z
N MET A 1 -31.53 16.86 -15.16
CA MET A 1 -31.58 15.91 -14.03
C MET A 1 -31.13 14.57 -14.57
N ALA A 2 -30.05 13.99 -14.03
CA ALA A 2 -29.61 12.66 -14.44
C ALA A 2 -30.52 11.61 -13.80
N ASP A 3 -30.71 10.48 -14.47
CA ASP A 3 -31.50 9.36 -13.95
C ASP A 3 -30.79 8.73 -12.73
N PRO A 4 -31.43 8.68 -11.55
CA PRO A 4 -30.85 8.12 -10.35
C PRO A 4 -30.31 6.69 -10.50
N PHE A 5 -31.07 5.84 -11.19
CA PHE A 5 -30.70 4.44 -11.35
C PHE A 5 -29.45 4.28 -12.22
N ALA A 6 -29.37 5.00 -13.34
CA ALA A 6 -28.20 5.02 -14.19
C ALA A 6 -26.94 5.50 -13.45
N VAL A 7 -27.08 6.55 -12.61
CA VAL A 7 -25.98 7.08 -11.79
C VAL A 7 -25.48 6.02 -10.81
N ARG A 8 -26.40 5.37 -10.08
CA ARG A 8 -26.11 4.28 -9.15
C ARG A 8 -25.38 3.11 -9.82
N MET A 9 -25.91 2.63 -10.94
CA MET A 9 -25.35 1.50 -11.68
C MET A 9 -23.94 1.80 -12.19
N HIS A 10 -23.73 3.01 -12.71
CA HIS A 10 -22.42 3.40 -13.21
C HIS A 10 -21.39 3.51 -12.08
N PHE A 11 -21.75 4.16 -10.97
CA PHE A 11 -20.85 4.31 -9.84
C PHE A 11 -20.53 2.96 -9.18
N SER A 12 -21.52 2.10 -9.00
CA SER A 12 -21.31 0.73 -8.50
C SER A 12 -20.35 -0.06 -9.38
N SER A 13 -20.46 0.05 -10.70
CA SER A 13 -19.54 -0.59 -11.64
C SER A 13 -18.11 -0.04 -11.52
N GLN A 14 -17.95 1.27 -11.34
CA GLN A 14 -16.62 1.86 -11.11
C GLN A 14 -15.99 1.33 -9.82
N LEU A 15 -16.76 1.28 -8.72
CA LEU A 15 -16.31 0.76 -7.43
C LEU A 15 -15.92 -0.73 -7.48
N GLN A 16 -16.66 -1.56 -8.22
CA GLN A 16 -16.35 -2.99 -8.41
C GLN A 16 -15.01 -3.23 -9.10
N HIS A 17 -14.63 -2.33 -10.01
CA HIS A 17 -13.40 -2.44 -10.80
C HIS A 17 -12.29 -1.51 -10.29
N LEU A 18 -12.41 -0.99 -9.06
CA LEU A 18 -11.35 -0.23 -8.41
C LEU A 18 -10.09 -1.10 -8.25
N ASN A 19 -8.96 -0.51 -8.59
CA ASN A 19 -7.62 -1.10 -8.48
C ASN A 19 -6.66 -0.13 -7.78
N ALA A 20 -5.40 -0.52 -7.67
CA ALA A 20 -4.37 0.31 -7.04
C ALA A 20 -3.99 1.60 -7.81
N SER A 21 -4.54 1.86 -9.00
CA SER A 21 -4.23 3.05 -9.78
C SER A 21 -4.92 4.30 -9.24
N VAL A 22 -4.17 5.39 -9.09
CA VAL A 22 -4.70 6.72 -8.74
C VAL A 22 -5.78 7.17 -9.72
N ASN A 23 -5.60 6.91 -11.02
CA ASN A 23 -6.58 7.26 -12.05
C ASN A 23 -7.93 6.56 -11.85
N SER A 24 -7.93 5.33 -11.34
CA SER A 24 -9.15 4.58 -11.06
C SER A 24 -9.94 5.25 -9.92
N ALA A 25 -9.25 5.53 -8.81
CA ALA A 25 -9.82 6.22 -7.66
C ALA A 25 -10.29 7.65 -8.00
N GLN A 26 -9.49 8.41 -8.74
CA GLN A 26 -9.79 9.80 -9.11
C GLN A 26 -11.04 9.88 -10.00
N LYS A 27 -11.19 8.98 -10.98
CA LYS A 27 -12.40 8.92 -11.82
C LYS A 27 -13.65 8.64 -11.01
N ALA A 28 -13.59 7.69 -10.08
CA ALA A 28 -14.71 7.39 -9.19
C ALA A 28 -15.06 8.57 -8.28
N ALA A 29 -14.05 9.25 -7.74
CA ALA A 29 -14.25 10.40 -6.85
C ALA A 29 -14.90 11.55 -7.62
N GLN A 30 -14.35 11.92 -8.77
CA GLN A 30 -14.92 12.95 -9.63
C GLN A 30 -16.35 12.63 -10.06
N TYR A 31 -16.66 11.36 -10.31
CA TYR A 31 -18.02 10.94 -10.62
C TYR A 31 -18.98 11.20 -9.45
N ALA A 32 -18.60 10.80 -8.24
CA ALA A 32 -19.41 11.03 -7.04
C ALA A 32 -19.62 12.52 -6.73
N LEU A 33 -18.57 13.34 -6.91
CA LEU A 33 -18.64 14.79 -6.70
C LEU A 33 -19.47 15.49 -7.79
N LYS A 34 -19.44 14.99 -9.03
CA LYS A 34 -20.27 15.52 -10.12
C LYS A 34 -21.77 15.34 -9.85
N TYR A 35 -22.15 14.24 -9.19
CA TYR A 35 -23.54 13.92 -8.85
C TYR A 35 -23.80 14.06 -7.34
N LYS A 36 -23.22 15.08 -6.71
CA LYS A 36 -23.36 15.36 -5.26
C LYS A 36 -24.80 15.50 -4.75
N ASP A 37 -25.74 15.87 -5.61
CA ASP A 37 -27.17 15.98 -5.24
C ASP A 37 -27.79 14.60 -4.91
N MET A 38 -27.03 13.53 -5.15
CA MET A 38 -27.37 12.13 -4.91
C MET A 38 -26.41 11.47 -3.91
N ASP A 39 -25.77 12.26 -3.06
CA ASP A 39 -24.74 11.81 -2.12
C ASP A 39 -25.17 10.66 -1.21
N GLU A 40 -26.41 10.64 -0.71
CA GLU A 40 -26.93 9.55 0.12
C GLU A 40 -26.96 8.19 -0.62
N ASP A 41 -27.39 8.19 -1.88
CA ASP A 41 -27.46 6.97 -2.71
C ASP A 41 -26.07 6.50 -3.13
N LEU A 42 -25.19 7.44 -3.47
CA LEU A 42 -23.80 7.16 -3.81
C LEU A 42 -23.01 6.65 -2.60
N HIS A 43 -23.19 7.23 -1.42
CA HIS A 43 -22.61 6.71 -0.17
C HIS A 43 -23.11 5.29 0.12
N SER A 44 -24.40 5.04 -0.10
CA SER A 44 -24.97 3.69 0.02
C SER A 44 -24.34 2.70 -0.97
N CYS A 45 -23.97 3.13 -2.18
CA CYS A 45 -23.22 2.30 -3.12
C CYS A 45 -21.84 1.91 -2.58
N ILE A 46 -21.13 2.82 -1.91
CA ILE A 46 -19.81 2.55 -1.32
C ILE A 46 -19.94 1.41 -0.31
N LEU A 47 -20.88 1.53 0.64
CA LEU A 47 -21.13 0.50 1.65
C LEU A 47 -21.57 -0.83 1.03
N GLU A 48 -22.45 -0.79 0.02
CA GLU A 48 -22.88 -1.99 -0.69
C GLU A 48 -21.71 -2.70 -1.38
N GLN A 49 -20.84 -1.96 -2.06
CA GLN A 49 -19.69 -2.56 -2.74
C GLN A 49 -18.64 -3.07 -1.76
N LEU A 50 -18.47 -2.45 -0.60
CA LEU A 50 -17.64 -3.00 0.47
C LEU A 50 -18.15 -4.37 0.95
N GLU A 51 -19.46 -4.57 1.04
CA GLU A 51 -20.03 -5.82 1.54
C GLU A 51 -20.08 -6.93 0.48
N LYS A 52 -20.20 -6.58 -0.82
CA LYS A 52 -20.41 -7.54 -1.91
C LYS A 52 -19.15 -8.00 -2.64
N ASN A 53 -18.04 -7.28 -2.53
CA ASN A 53 -16.82 -7.59 -3.28
C ASN A 53 -15.81 -8.43 -2.47
N ASN A 54 -14.76 -8.90 -3.16
CA ASN A 54 -13.66 -9.64 -2.55
C ASN A 54 -12.75 -8.73 -1.70
N MET A 55 -11.89 -9.33 -0.86
CA MET A 55 -11.03 -8.60 0.08
C MET A 55 -10.07 -7.61 -0.58
N ASN A 56 -9.60 -7.88 -1.79
CA ASN A 56 -8.72 -6.96 -2.51
C ASN A 56 -9.48 -5.71 -2.96
N THR A 57 -10.65 -5.88 -3.58
CA THR A 57 -11.51 -4.75 -3.97
C THR A 57 -11.95 -3.94 -2.75
N ARG A 58 -12.21 -4.59 -1.60
CA ARG A 58 -12.51 -3.89 -0.34
C ARG A 58 -11.34 -3.01 0.13
N ALA A 59 -10.11 -3.52 0.07
CA ALA A 59 -8.92 -2.71 0.34
C ALA A 59 -8.79 -1.54 -0.65
N ASN A 60 -9.06 -1.76 -1.94
CA ASN A 60 -9.06 -0.70 -2.95
C ASN A 60 -10.12 0.38 -2.67
N ILE A 61 -11.32 -0.01 -2.23
CA ILE A 61 -12.37 0.93 -1.80
C ILE A 61 -11.92 1.71 -0.56
N MET A 62 -11.24 1.07 0.41
CA MET A 62 -10.71 1.75 1.60
C MET A 62 -9.73 2.88 1.20
N TYR A 63 -8.77 2.61 0.32
CA TYR A 63 -7.87 3.64 -0.21
C TYR A 63 -8.60 4.72 -1.02
N PHE A 64 -9.63 4.32 -1.78
CA PHE A 64 -10.47 5.26 -2.51
C PHE A 64 -11.18 6.23 -1.56
N ILE A 65 -11.72 5.76 -0.42
CA ILE A 65 -12.40 6.62 0.56
C ILE A 65 -11.48 7.73 1.04
N GLU A 66 -10.22 7.42 1.36
CA GLU A 66 -9.25 8.42 1.77
C GLU A 66 -9.05 9.53 0.73
N HIS A 67 -8.87 9.14 -0.54
CA HIS A 67 -8.70 10.07 -1.64
C HIS A 67 -9.99 10.86 -1.93
N PHE A 68 -11.14 10.19 -1.84
CA PHE A 68 -12.44 10.78 -2.09
C PHE A 68 -12.79 11.86 -1.07
N LEU A 69 -12.56 11.60 0.22
CA LEU A 69 -12.86 12.57 1.28
C LEU A 69 -11.95 13.80 1.20
N ASP A 70 -10.70 13.63 0.77
CA ASP A 70 -9.75 14.73 0.56
C ASP A 70 -10.28 15.69 -0.53
N LEU A 71 -10.78 15.15 -1.65
CA LEU A 71 -11.42 15.92 -2.70
C LEU A 71 -12.78 16.51 -2.29
N ALA A 72 -13.56 15.77 -1.48
CA ALA A 72 -14.87 16.23 -1.00
C ALA A 72 -14.78 17.39 0.01
N LYS A 73 -13.59 17.62 0.60
CA LYS A 73 -13.33 18.73 1.53
C LYS A 73 -13.64 20.10 0.91
N GLU A 74 -13.51 20.23 -0.40
CA GLU A 74 -13.82 21.43 -1.19
C GLU A 74 -15.33 21.61 -1.43
N GLY A 75 -16.15 21.59 -0.37
CA GLY A 75 -17.56 21.99 -0.44
C GLY A 75 -18.59 20.85 -0.45
N HIS A 76 -18.19 19.63 -0.06
CA HIS A 76 -19.07 18.45 0.02
C HIS A 76 -18.97 17.75 1.39
N ALA A 77 -19.22 18.50 2.46
CA ALA A 77 -19.06 18.05 3.85
C ALA A 77 -19.98 16.88 4.24
N ASP A 78 -21.09 16.67 3.55
CA ASP A 78 -22.04 15.61 3.88
C ASP A 78 -21.47 14.22 3.63
N TYR A 79 -20.61 14.04 2.61
CA TYR A 79 -19.85 12.80 2.43
C TYR A 79 -18.90 12.52 3.61
N ILE A 80 -18.26 13.55 4.15
CA ILE A 80 -17.38 13.40 5.32
C ILE A 80 -18.20 12.96 6.54
N ARG A 81 -19.34 13.60 6.78
CA ARG A 81 -20.23 13.27 7.92
C ARG A 81 -20.79 11.84 7.83
N MET A 82 -21.27 11.45 6.65
CA MET A 82 -21.78 10.10 6.41
C MET A 82 -20.67 9.05 6.60
N MET A 83 -19.46 9.33 6.12
CA MET A 83 -18.33 8.42 6.29
C MET A 83 -17.85 8.34 7.74
N GLN A 84 -17.81 9.46 8.47
CA GLN A 84 -17.50 9.48 9.91
C GLN A 84 -18.48 8.61 10.71
N ARG A 85 -19.78 8.70 10.41
CA ARG A 85 -20.82 7.87 11.04
C ARG A 85 -20.62 6.38 10.77
N ASP A 86 -20.29 6.03 9.52
CA ASP A 86 -20.26 4.65 9.06
C ASP A 86 -18.85 4.03 9.05
N ILE A 87 -17.83 4.72 9.58
CA ILE A 87 -16.42 4.27 9.51
C ILE A 87 -16.20 2.90 10.15
N ILE A 88 -16.91 2.60 11.25
CA ILE A 88 -16.82 1.29 11.91
C ILE A 88 -17.34 0.19 10.98
N ARG A 89 -18.47 0.43 10.29
CA ARG A 89 -19.03 -0.50 9.30
C ARG A 89 -18.06 -0.70 8.12
N VAL A 90 -17.39 0.36 7.67
CA VAL A 90 -16.37 0.27 6.62
C VAL A 90 -15.20 -0.60 7.08
N VAL A 91 -14.70 -0.37 8.30
CA VAL A 91 -13.59 -1.14 8.88
C VAL A 91 -13.97 -2.61 9.03
N ASP A 92 -15.15 -2.92 9.56
CA ASP A 92 -15.63 -4.29 9.73
C ASP A 92 -15.89 -4.99 8.40
N ALA A 93 -16.23 -4.26 7.34
CA ALA A 93 -16.33 -4.85 6.00
C ALA A 93 -14.95 -5.20 5.42
N VAL A 94 -13.92 -4.37 5.65
CA VAL A 94 -12.58 -4.55 5.07
C VAL A 94 -11.70 -5.52 5.88
N ALA A 95 -11.83 -5.50 7.20
CA ALA A 95 -11.10 -6.33 8.16
C ALA A 95 -12.06 -6.89 9.23
N PRO A 96 -12.90 -7.89 8.88
CA PRO A 96 -13.88 -8.46 9.80
C PRO A 96 -13.22 -9.24 10.96
N ASP A 97 -13.95 -9.43 12.05
CA ASP A 97 -13.50 -10.17 13.25
C ASP A 97 -13.25 -11.67 13.01
N ASP A 98 -13.73 -12.22 11.90
CA ASP A 98 -13.59 -13.64 11.54
C ASP A 98 -12.20 -14.03 11.01
N GLY A 99 -11.27 -13.05 10.94
CA GLY A 99 -9.91 -13.21 10.43
C GLY A 99 -9.81 -13.21 8.91
N SER A 100 -10.93 -13.19 8.16
CA SER A 100 -10.91 -13.22 6.69
C SER A 100 -10.23 -12.00 6.05
N GLY A 101 -10.18 -10.88 6.79
CA GLY A 101 -9.54 -9.63 6.38
C GLY A 101 -8.23 -9.33 7.12
N ALA A 102 -7.59 -10.32 7.77
CA ALA A 102 -6.33 -10.11 8.50
C ALA A 102 -5.24 -9.45 7.62
N ALA A 103 -5.12 -9.88 6.36
CA ALA A 103 -4.19 -9.29 5.39
C ALA A 103 -4.44 -7.80 5.10
N ASN A 104 -5.63 -7.29 5.40
CA ASN A 104 -6.00 -5.88 5.21
C ASN A 104 -5.82 -5.03 6.47
N VAL A 105 -5.50 -5.60 7.63
CA VAL A 105 -5.38 -4.82 8.89
C VAL A 105 -4.36 -3.69 8.74
N LYS A 106 -3.21 -3.95 8.12
CA LYS A 106 -2.18 -2.93 7.84
C LYS A 106 -2.70 -1.83 6.89
N VAL A 107 -3.51 -2.20 5.90
CA VAL A 107 -4.15 -1.25 4.98
C VAL A 107 -5.12 -0.35 5.75
N VAL A 108 -5.98 -0.93 6.58
CA VAL A 108 -6.95 -0.19 7.38
C VAL A 108 -6.24 0.80 8.32
N ARG A 109 -5.24 0.34 9.07
CA ARG A 109 -4.45 1.19 9.98
C ARG A 109 -3.83 2.37 9.23
N LYS A 110 -3.19 2.09 8.09
CA LYS A 110 -2.57 3.12 7.25
C LYS A 110 -3.58 4.18 6.80
N VAL A 111 -4.73 3.75 6.28
CA VAL A 111 -5.76 4.68 5.79
C VAL A 111 -6.39 5.48 6.93
N LEU A 112 -6.65 4.87 8.09
CA LEU A 112 -7.19 5.59 9.25
C LEU A 112 -6.22 6.68 9.74
N GLN A 113 -4.92 6.41 9.74
CA GLN A 113 -3.90 7.41 10.05
C GLN A 113 -3.84 8.53 9.00
N GLY A 114 -4.00 8.20 7.71
CA GLY A 114 -4.13 9.19 6.64
C GLY A 114 -5.37 10.10 6.82
N LEU A 115 -6.51 9.51 7.16
CA LEU A 115 -7.76 10.24 7.45
C LEU A 115 -7.62 11.14 8.68
N LEU A 116 -6.92 10.68 9.73
CA LEU A 116 -6.60 11.49 10.91
C LEU A 116 -5.72 12.68 10.55
N GLY A 117 -4.60 12.45 9.87
CA GLY A 117 -3.64 13.49 9.47
C GLY A 117 -4.27 14.57 8.58
N LYS A 118 -5.27 14.21 7.78
CA LYS A 118 -6.04 15.15 6.93
C LYS A 118 -7.21 15.84 7.65
N GLY A 119 -7.50 15.43 8.88
CA GLY A 119 -8.58 15.97 9.72
C GLY A 119 -9.98 15.48 9.35
N HIS A 120 -10.10 14.32 8.69
CA HIS A 120 -11.39 13.70 8.36
C HIS A 120 -11.95 12.86 9.50
N LEU A 121 -11.11 12.38 10.42
CA LEU A 121 -11.50 11.61 11.60
C LEU A 121 -10.91 12.23 12.87
N GLU A 122 -11.59 12.04 13.99
CA GLU A 122 -11.09 12.44 15.31
C GLU A 122 -10.10 11.41 15.84
N SER A 123 -9.07 11.90 16.58
CA SER A 123 -8.04 11.03 17.19
C SER A 123 -8.63 9.99 18.13
N GLN A 124 -9.69 10.34 18.88
CA GLN A 124 -10.36 9.41 19.78
C GLN A 124 -10.99 8.23 19.02
N THR A 125 -11.70 8.51 17.93
CA THR A 125 -12.33 7.48 17.08
C THR A 125 -11.29 6.53 16.49
N VAL A 126 -10.17 7.06 16.00
CA VAL A 126 -9.09 6.25 15.43
C VAL A 126 -8.46 5.35 16.48
N THR A 127 -8.19 5.88 17.67
CA THR A 127 -7.61 5.10 18.78
C THR A 127 -8.52 3.94 19.20
N GLN A 128 -9.83 4.19 19.32
CA GLN A 128 -10.81 3.16 19.65
C GLN A 128 -10.85 2.04 18.60
N ILE A 129 -10.80 2.39 17.31
CA ILE A 129 -10.77 1.41 16.23
C ILE A 129 -9.45 0.62 16.26
N GLU A 130 -8.33 1.29 16.49
CA GLU A 130 -7.02 0.63 16.57
C GLU A 130 -6.92 -0.39 17.70
N ASP A 131 -7.52 -0.10 18.85
CA ASP A 131 -7.54 -1.05 19.98
C ASP A 131 -8.31 -2.32 19.62
N VAL A 132 -9.43 -2.21 18.90
CA VAL A 132 -10.17 -3.36 18.38
C VAL A 132 -9.36 -4.12 17.31
N LEU A 133 -8.65 -3.41 16.43
CA LEU A 133 -7.83 -4.04 15.38
C LEU A 133 -6.63 -4.82 15.94
N LYS A 134 -6.08 -4.45 17.11
CA LYS A 134 -4.98 -5.19 17.76
C LYS A 134 -5.40 -6.62 18.12
N GLU A 135 -6.62 -6.80 18.59
CA GLU A 135 -7.19 -8.12 18.91
C GLU A 135 -7.40 -8.99 17.65
N ARG A 136 -7.51 -8.36 16.47
CA ARG A 136 -7.66 -9.06 15.18
C ARG A 136 -6.32 -9.50 14.60
N GLU A 137 -5.25 -8.75 14.83
CA GLU A 137 -3.89 -9.04 14.32
C GLU A 137 -3.26 -10.25 15.03
N THR A 138 -3.50 -10.43 16.32
CA THR A 138 -2.98 -11.58 17.11
C THR A 138 -3.52 -12.93 16.66
N ASN A 139 -4.67 -12.98 15.99
CA ASN A 139 -5.23 -14.21 15.44
C ASN A 139 -4.51 -14.69 14.16
N ASP A 140 -3.77 -13.82 13.46
CA ASP A 140 -3.01 -14.18 12.25
C ASP A 140 -1.71 -14.92 12.60
N ASP A 141 -1.02 -14.48 13.65
CA ASP A 141 0.22 -15.13 14.13
C ASP A 141 -0.02 -16.56 14.64
N ASP A 142 -1.18 -16.84 15.25
CA ASP A 142 -1.56 -18.19 15.71
C ASP A 142 -1.85 -19.15 14.52
N LEU A 143 -2.36 -18.62 13.41
CA LEU A 143 -2.62 -19.39 12.19
C LEU A 143 -1.34 -19.64 11.37
N GLY A 144 -0.38 -18.71 11.38
CA GLY A 144 0.91 -18.80 10.68
C GLY A 144 1.86 -19.89 11.23
N LEU A 145 1.73 -20.25 12.51
CA LEU A 145 2.51 -21.33 13.13
C LEU A 145 2.06 -22.75 12.71
N THR A 146 0.90 -22.88 12.06
CA THR A 146 0.37 -24.20 11.64
C THR A 146 0.80 -24.60 10.22
N SER A 147 1.37 -23.68 9.44
CA SER A 147 1.94 -23.95 8.12
C SER A 147 3.42 -24.33 8.22
N SER A 148 3.71 -25.51 8.77
CA SER A 148 5.00 -26.17 8.51
C SER A 148 5.09 -26.50 7.02
N PRO A 149 6.22 -26.21 6.34
CA PRO A 149 6.40 -26.57 4.95
C PRO A 149 6.43 -28.10 4.87
N VAL A 150 5.50 -28.69 4.13
CA VAL A 150 5.59 -30.10 3.76
C VAL A 150 6.79 -30.26 2.84
N ASP A 151 7.89 -30.73 3.41
CA ASP A 151 9.08 -31.16 2.71
C ASP A 151 8.69 -32.27 1.72
N VAL A 152 8.97 -32.05 0.43
CA VAL A 152 8.68 -33.01 -0.63
C VAL A 152 9.86 -33.96 -0.73
N GLU A 153 9.99 -34.87 0.24
CA GLU A 153 10.90 -36.01 0.11
C GLU A 153 10.19 -37.20 -0.56
N MET A 154 10.71 -37.56 -1.74
CA MET A 154 10.37 -38.78 -2.45
C MET A 154 10.88 -40.01 -1.69
N VAL A 155 9.99 -40.87 -1.17
CA VAL A 155 10.34 -42.26 -0.82
C VAL A 155 9.21 -43.23 -1.18
N ASP A 156 9.59 -44.25 -1.96
CA ASP A 156 8.84 -45.45 -2.31
C ASP A 156 8.84 -46.47 -1.14
N ARG A 157 7.66 -46.81 -0.57
CA ARG A 157 7.25 -48.16 -0.08
C ARG A 157 5.92 -48.16 0.72
N PRO A 158 5.26 -49.32 0.93
CA PRO A 158 3.80 -49.42 0.87
C PRO A 158 3.05 -49.60 2.21
N GLN A 159 1.81 -49.09 2.19
CA GLN A 159 0.57 -49.49 2.88
C GLN A 159 0.59 -49.95 4.35
N ALA A 160 -0.03 -49.13 5.22
CA ALA A 160 -0.81 -49.59 6.38
C ALA A 160 -2.04 -48.66 6.61
N GLN A 161 -3.12 -49.25 7.13
CA GLN A 161 -4.53 -48.81 7.14
C GLN A 161 -4.90 -47.54 7.93
N PRO A 162 -6.10 -46.96 7.68
CA PRO A 162 -6.51 -45.64 8.17
C PRO A 162 -7.24 -45.69 9.52
N THR A 163 -6.94 -44.75 10.42
CA THR A 163 -7.79 -44.43 11.58
C THR A 163 -8.56 -43.13 11.32
N PRO A 164 -9.89 -43.08 11.50
CA PRO A 164 -10.67 -41.89 11.21
C PRO A 164 -10.65 -40.95 12.42
N LYS A 165 -10.06 -39.76 12.28
CA LYS A 165 -10.33 -38.65 13.21
C LYS A 165 -11.10 -37.56 12.47
N ASN A 166 -12.34 -37.48 12.91
CA ASN A 166 -13.41 -36.63 12.47
C ASN A 166 -13.20 -35.21 13.04
N SER A 167 -12.86 -34.24 12.19
CA SER A 167 -13.23 -32.83 12.32
C SER A 167 -12.81 -32.13 11.03
N ARG A 168 -13.64 -32.26 10.00
CA ARG A 168 -13.51 -31.46 8.77
C ARG A 168 -13.93 -30.03 9.14
N ARG A 169 -12.98 -29.23 9.66
CA ARG A 169 -13.07 -27.79 9.48
C ARG A 169 -13.17 -27.56 7.95
N PRO A 170 -14.13 -26.76 7.45
CA PRO A 170 -14.17 -26.46 6.03
C PRO A 170 -12.81 -25.92 5.65
N ALA A 171 -12.14 -26.60 4.71
CA ALA A 171 -10.85 -26.12 4.21
C ALA A 171 -11.05 -24.68 3.75
N PRO A 172 -10.20 -23.72 4.16
CA PRO A 172 -10.32 -22.35 3.71
C PRO A 172 -10.36 -22.37 2.18
N HIS A 173 -11.37 -21.71 1.61
CA HIS A 173 -11.57 -21.67 0.18
C HIS A 173 -10.29 -21.09 -0.43
N ARG A 174 -9.49 -21.93 -1.11
CA ARG A 174 -8.23 -21.47 -1.70
C ARG A 174 -8.57 -20.43 -2.75
N LEU A 175 -8.12 -19.20 -2.52
CA LEU A 175 -8.30 -18.10 -3.47
C LEU A 175 -7.74 -18.49 -4.84
N ASP A 176 -8.39 -18.02 -5.91
CA ASP A 176 -7.91 -18.30 -7.26
C ASP A 176 -6.52 -17.71 -7.44
N LYS A 177 -5.62 -18.44 -8.11
CA LYS A 177 -4.23 -18.03 -8.32
C LYS A 177 -4.16 -16.64 -8.97
N ARG A 178 -5.07 -16.36 -9.91
CA ARG A 178 -5.16 -15.06 -10.58
C ARG A 178 -5.50 -13.93 -9.61
N GLN A 179 -6.36 -14.18 -8.62
CA GLN A 179 -6.72 -13.18 -7.61
C GLN A 179 -5.54 -12.88 -6.68
N ILE A 180 -4.76 -13.92 -6.33
CA ILE A 180 -3.55 -13.77 -5.52
C ILE A 180 -2.50 -12.97 -6.28
N GLU A 181 -2.24 -13.30 -7.54
CA GLU A 181 -1.29 -12.57 -8.40
C GLU A 181 -1.70 -11.11 -8.57
N GLN A 182 -2.99 -10.85 -8.80
CA GLN A 182 -3.52 -9.50 -8.87
C GLN A 182 -3.29 -8.73 -7.57
N ARG A 183 -3.56 -9.34 -6.41
CA ARG A 183 -3.31 -8.72 -5.10
C ARG A 183 -1.84 -8.36 -4.92
N ILE A 184 -0.93 -9.28 -5.26
CA ILE A 184 0.51 -9.07 -5.16
C ILE A 184 0.96 -7.91 -6.05
N GLU A 185 0.47 -7.86 -7.29
CA GLU A 185 0.84 -6.79 -8.23
C GLU A 185 0.30 -5.43 -7.77
N GLU A 186 -0.93 -5.38 -7.27
CA GLU A 186 -1.51 -4.15 -6.73
C GLU A 186 -0.77 -3.64 -5.49
N ASP A 187 -0.34 -4.53 -4.59
CA ASP A 187 0.48 -4.15 -3.43
C ASP A 187 1.90 -3.72 -3.84
N ARG A 188 2.51 -4.38 -4.84
CA ARG A 188 3.78 -3.93 -5.44
C ARG A 188 3.66 -2.52 -6.00
N GLU A 189 2.60 -2.23 -6.74
CA GLU A 189 2.35 -0.91 -7.31
C GLU A 189 2.10 0.16 -6.23
N ARG A 190 1.42 -0.18 -5.13
CA ARG A 190 1.27 0.74 -3.98
C ARG A 190 2.62 1.07 -3.34
N HIS A 191 3.38 0.05 -2.99
CA HIS A 191 4.68 0.22 -2.34
C HIS A 191 5.69 0.92 -3.23
N LYS A 192 5.66 0.65 -4.54
CA LYS A 192 6.46 1.38 -5.53
C LYS A 192 6.16 2.88 -5.49
N ARG A 193 4.89 3.29 -5.54
CA ARG A 193 4.50 4.71 -5.48
C ARG A 193 4.87 5.39 -4.17
N GLU A 194 4.76 4.68 -3.06
CA GLU A 194 5.19 5.22 -1.76
C GLU A 194 6.68 5.54 -1.73
N ARG A 195 7.49 4.81 -2.51
CA ARG A 195 8.92 5.07 -2.64
C ARG A 195 9.28 6.13 -3.67
N GLU A 196 8.39 6.40 -4.63
CA GLU A 196 8.60 7.42 -5.68
C GLU A 196 8.77 8.83 -5.10
N SER A 197 8.25 9.12 -3.90
CA SER A 197 8.38 10.44 -3.27
C SER A 197 9.43 10.53 -2.16
N ILE A 198 10.15 9.45 -1.81
CA ILE A 198 11.10 9.44 -0.69
C ILE A 198 12.27 10.41 -0.92
N TRP A 199 12.75 10.46 -2.17
CA TRP A 199 13.85 11.35 -2.57
C TRP A 199 13.39 12.79 -2.84
N ALA A 200 12.08 13.07 -2.81
CA ALA A 200 11.58 14.42 -3.05
C ALA A 200 12.02 15.36 -1.92
N VAL A 201 12.47 16.55 -2.30
CA VAL A 201 12.86 17.62 -1.37
C VAL A 201 11.70 18.62 -1.26
N PRO A 202 11.27 18.98 -0.04
CA PRO A 202 10.21 19.96 0.16
C PRO A 202 10.62 21.34 -0.35
N LYS A 203 9.64 22.13 -0.79
CA LYS A 203 9.87 23.52 -1.23
C LYS A 203 9.99 24.43 -0.02
N GLY A 204 10.98 25.31 0.00
CA GLY A 204 11.18 26.31 1.03
C GLY A 204 12.64 26.76 1.08
N ASP A 205 12.89 27.88 1.74
CA ASP A 205 14.26 28.33 1.99
C ASP A 205 14.94 27.33 2.94
N ASP A 206 16.18 26.95 2.60
CA ASP A 206 17.01 25.99 3.33
C ASP A 206 16.39 24.61 3.59
N ALA A 207 15.29 24.26 2.91
CA ALA A 207 14.58 22.99 3.12
C ALA A 207 15.44 21.77 2.76
N GLU A 208 16.22 21.86 1.69
CA GLU A 208 17.20 20.84 1.30
C GLU A 208 18.31 20.69 2.35
N LEU A 209 18.91 21.82 2.75
CA LEU A 209 19.99 21.85 3.74
C LEU A 209 19.55 21.25 5.08
N ASN A 210 18.39 21.66 5.58
CA ASN A 210 17.87 21.17 6.86
C ASN A 210 17.57 19.67 6.79
N LYS A 211 16.97 19.19 5.69
CA LYS A 211 16.73 17.76 5.48
C LYS A 211 18.04 16.98 5.47
N LEU A 212 19.03 17.43 4.71
CA LEU A 212 20.36 16.80 4.72
C LEU A 212 20.96 16.83 6.12
N TRP A 213 20.89 17.95 6.83
CA TRP A 213 21.46 18.07 8.18
C TRP A 213 20.86 17.07 9.18
N GLU A 214 19.56 16.81 9.09
CA GLU A 214 18.86 15.85 9.96
C GLU A 214 19.07 14.39 9.54
N GLU A 215 19.21 14.11 8.24
CA GLU A 215 19.27 12.76 7.68
C GLU A 215 20.70 12.26 7.43
N THR A 216 21.71 13.15 7.44
CA THR A 216 23.11 12.78 7.20
C THR A 216 23.59 11.85 8.31
N SER A 217 24.00 10.64 7.93
CA SER A 217 24.65 9.69 8.84
C SER A 217 26.10 10.09 9.12
N ASP A 218 26.65 9.54 10.21
CA ASP A 218 28.08 9.63 10.47
C ASP A 218 28.88 8.96 9.34
N PHE A 219 30.10 9.46 9.11
CA PHE A 219 31.03 8.92 8.13
C PHE A 219 31.39 7.46 8.49
N GLY A 220 31.21 6.55 7.54
CA GLY A 220 31.40 5.11 7.70
C GLY A 220 32.43 4.49 6.75
N GLU A 221 32.55 3.17 6.83
CA GLU A 221 33.47 2.38 5.98
C GLU A 221 33.12 2.46 4.49
N ASP A 222 31.82 2.53 4.16
CA ASP A 222 31.38 2.68 2.78
C ASP A 222 31.74 4.04 2.19
N ASP A 223 31.78 5.11 3.00
CA ASP A 223 32.20 6.43 2.56
C ASP A 223 33.70 6.48 2.28
N ASP A 224 34.52 5.86 3.14
CA ASP A 224 35.98 5.75 2.94
C ASP A 224 36.31 4.99 1.65
N ARG A 225 35.56 3.90 1.40
CA ARG A 225 35.67 3.13 0.16
C ARG A 225 35.26 3.95 -1.06
N LEU A 226 34.15 4.69 -1.00
CA LEU A 226 33.70 5.56 -2.08
C LEU A 226 34.74 6.62 -2.42
N VAL A 227 35.31 7.29 -1.42
CA VAL A 227 36.34 8.32 -1.60
C VAL A 227 37.60 7.74 -2.25
N THR A 228 38.02 6.55 -1.83
CA THR A 228 39.20 5.87 -2.40
C THR A 228 38.96 5.51 -3.87
N GLU A 229 37.79 4.93 -4.18
CA GLU A 229 37.41 4.58 -5.56
C GLU A 229 37.34 5.83 -6.46
N GLU A 230 36.77 6.94 -5.97
CA GLU A 230 36.73 8.22 -6.69
C GLU A 230 38.11 8.84 -6.91
N GLU A 231 39.01 8.76 -5.93
CA GLU A 231 40.41 9.24 -6.07
C GLU A 231 41.15 8.45 -7.16
N GLU A 232 41.02 7.12 -7.15
CA GLU A 232 41.64 6.27 -8.17
C GLU A 232 41.12 6.60 -9.57
N ASP A 233 39.81 6.80 -9.73
CA ASP A 233 39.21 7.11 -11.01
C ASP A 233 39.59 8.52 -11.50
N PHE A 234 39.65 9.50 -10.59
CA PHE A 234 40.14 10.84 -10.89
C PHE A 234 41.61 10.82 -11.38
N ILE A 235 42.48 10.06 -10.71
CA ILE A 235 43.89 9.92 -11.12
C ILE A 235 43.97 9.31 -12.52
N LYS A 236 43.24 8.21 -12.79
CA LYS A 236 43.20 7.57 -14.11
C LYS A 236 42.73 8.54 -15.19
N GLU A 237 41.67 9.29 -14.93
CA GLU A 237 41.16 10.27 -15.90
C GLU A 237 42.18 11.38 -16.17
N MET A 238 42.83 11.88 -15.11
CA MET A 238 43.87 12.90 -15.24
C MET A 238 45.08 12.41 -16.04
N GLU A 239 45.48 11.14 -15.89
CA GLU A 239 46.55 10.52 -16.69
C GLU A 239 46.18 10.42 -18.18
N LEU A 240 44.92 10.07 -18.48
CA LEU A 240 44.41 10.01 -19.85
C LEU A 240 44.34 11.40 -20.51
N GLN A 241 44.01 12.44 -19.74
CA GLN A 241 43.91 13.81 -20.22
C GLN A 241 45.27 14.54 -20.35
N GLN A 242 46.39 13.88 -20.00
CA GLN A 242 47.71 14.50 -20.15
C GLN A 242 48.02 14.78 -21.62
N CYS A 243 48.51 15.99 -21.89
CA CYS A 243 48.97 16.35 -23.22
C CYS A 243 50.19 15.51 -23.65
N PRO A 244 50.36 15.19 -24.95
CA PRO A 244 51.35 14.21 -25.44
C PRO A 244 52.81 14.48 -25.00
N HIS A 245 53.14 15.75 -24.77
CA HIS A 245 54.46 16.20 -24.33
C HIS A 245 54.81 15.71 -22.90
N LYS A 246 53.81 15.58 -22.03
CA LYS A 246 53.96 15.06 -20.67
C LYS A 246 53.97 13.53 -20.64
N GLN A 247 53.17 12.88 -21.49
CA GLN A 247 53.19 11.42 -21.67
C GLN A 247 54.54 10.90 -22.18
N SER A 248 55.21 11.69 -23.05
CA SER A 248 56.53 11.36 -23.60
C SER A 248 57.68 11.51 -22.59
N SER A 249 57.52 12.40 -21.59
CA SER A 249 58.54 12.63 -20.54
C SER A 249 58.51 11.53 -19.47
N ALA A 250 57.36 10.88 -19.23
CA ALA A 250 57.24 9.74 -18.32
C ALA A 250 57.88 8.46 -18.88
N ASN A 251 57.81 8.25 -20.21
CA ASN A 251 58.45 7.12 -20.89
C ASN A 251 59.95 7.33 -21.21
N GLY A 252 60.50 8.51 -20.95
CA GLY A 252 61.87 8.89 -21.31
C GLY A 252 62.94 8.70 -20.23
N GLN A 253 62.60 8.15 -19.06
CA GLN A 253 63.54 7.92 -17.93
C GLN A 253 63.93 6.43 -17.75
N LEU A 254 63.92 5.66 -18.83
CA LEU A 254 64.59 4.35 -18.90
C LEU A 254 65.75 4.44 -19.89
N HIS A 255 66.84 5.08 -19.48
CA HIS A 255 68.18 4.88 -20.05
C HIS A 255 69.28 5.30 -19.08
#